data_AF-A0A2V7GN74-F1
#
_entry.id   AF-A0A2V7GN74-F1
#
_cell.length_a   1.000
_cell.length_b   1.000
_cell.length_c   1.000
_cell.angle_alpha   90.00
_cell.angle_beta   90.00
_cell.angle_gamma   90.00
#
_symmetry.space_group_name_H-M   'P 1'
#
loop_
_entity.id
_entity.type
_entity.pdbx_description
1 polymer ?
#
loop_
_entity_poly.entity_id
_entity_poly.type
_entity_poly.pdbx_seq_one_letter_code
_entity_poly.pdbx_strand_id
1 'polypeptide(L)'
;MSNALWYALIAAGGNLLGAAAVIRHAARGLRVIEHFVAFGAGFMLAVAITEVLPEAFSRSGTAAPALVLAGYLAVHLTQHTVTPHFHFGEETHPVARVAGTSALVGLLLHTFFDGVAIASAFLVRPELGMLMFIAIFLHKLPEGVTIASLTLAGGRTGGQAVGFAGLLGVATVAGVVLTDRVAFLVTHGLALAAGVTLYVAASNLVPEFQGKRGWGLPLAFFAGAGVFYLTKVVLDRAL
;
A
#
# COMPACT_ATOMS: atom_id res chain seq x y z
N MET A 1 0.00 -9.69 -19.03
CA MET A 1 0.95 -10.32 -18.08
C MET A 1 2.31 -9.63 -18.02
N SER A 2 3.04 -9.42 -19.13
CA SER A 2 4.43 -8.88 -19.09
C SER A 2 4.55 -7.54 -18.36
N ASN A 3 3.62 -6.61 -18.59
CA ASN A 3 3.73 -5.25 -18.08
C ASN A 3 3.47 -5.18 -16.56
N ALA A 4 2.39 -5.81 -16.07
CA ALA A 4 2.05 -5.81 -14.64
C ALA A 4 3.15 -6.44 -13.77
N LEU A 5 3.79 -7.52 -14.24
CA LEU A 5 4.88 -8.16 -13.51
C LEU A 5 6.11 -7.25 -13.38
N TRP A 6 6.48 -6.52 -14.45
CA TRP A 6 7.57 -5.56 -14.39
C TRP A 6 7.30 -4.43 -13.38
N TYR A 7 6.08 -3.89 -13.38
CA TYR A 7 5.69 -2.85 -12.43
C TYR A 7 5.66 -3.37 -10.98
N ALA A 8 5.21 -4.60 -10.74
CA ALA A 8 5.27 -5.21 -9.42
C ALA A 8 6.71 -5.43 -8.93
N LEU A 9 7.65 -5.81 -9.81
CA LEU A 9 9.06 -5.92 -9.44
C LEU A 9 9.66 -4.56 -9.07
N ILE A 10 9.29 -3.49 -9.77
CA ILE A 10 9.70 -2.13 -9.43
C ILE A 10 9.11 -1.71 -8.06
N ALA A 11 7.82 -1.99 -7.83
CA ALA A 11 7.16 -1.74 -6.55
C ALA A 11 7.83 -2.51 -5.39
N ALA A 12 8.12 -3.79 -5.58
CA ALA A 12 8.85 -4.62 -4.62
C ALA A 12 10.25 -4.06 -4.31
N GLY A 13 10.92 -3.47 -5.30
CA GLY A 13 12.18 -2.74 -5.10
C GLY A 13 12.04 -1.58 -4.12
N GLY A 14 10.89 -0.90 -4.11
CA GLY A 14 10.57 0.16 -3.15
C GLY A 14 10.66 -0.30 -1.69
N ASN A 15 10.15 -1.49 -1.36
CA ASN A 15 10.24 -2.05 -0.01
C ASN A 15 11.69 -2.25 0.43
N LEU A 16 12.52 -2.80 -0.45
CA LEU A 16 13.93 -3.04 -0.17
C LEU A 16 14.71 -1.73 0.01
N LEU A 17 14.43 -0.73 -0.84
CA LEU A 17 15.02 0.60 -0.74
C LEU A 17 14.65 1.28 0.59
N GLY A 18 13.37 1.18 0.99
CA GLY A 18 12.89 1.68 2.27
C GLY A 18 13.60 1.03 3.47
N ALA A 19 13.70 -0.30 3.47
CA ALA A 19 14.39 -1.03 4.53
C ALA A 19 15.88 -0.70 4.61
N ALA A 20 16.55 -0.59 3.46
CA ALA A 20 17.96 -0.20 3.38
C ALA A 20 18.21 1.22 3.91
N ALA A 21 17.28 2.16 3.70
CA ALA A 21 17.40 3.52 4.23
C ALA A 21 17.44 3.56 5.76
N VAL A 22 16.64 2.71 6.42
CA VAL A 22 16.64 2.58 7.89
C VAL A 22 17.94 1.99 8.40
N ILE A 23 18.40 0.89 7.78
CA ILE A 23 19.60 0.16 8.20
C ILE A 23 20.85 1.05 8.07
N ARG A 24 20.88 1.94 7.08
CA ARG A 24 21.98 2.90 6.88
C ARG A 24 21.88 4.15 7.76
N HIS A 25 20.95 4.20 8.72
CA HIS A 25 20.71 5.33 9.63
C HIS A 25 20.54 6.68 8.92
N ALA A 26 19.86 6.70 7.77
CA ALA A 26 19.64 7.92 7.01
C ALA A 26 18.56 8.81 7.69
N ALA A 27 18.93 9.51 8.77
CA ALA A 27 18.00 10.35 9.56
C ALA A 27 17.30 11.45 8.74
N ARG A 28 17.95 11.98 7.69
CA ARG A 28 17.31 12.89 6.73
C ARG A 28 16.24 12.21 5.86
N GLY A 29 16.32 10.90 5.69
CA GLY A 29 15.34 10.09 4.97
C GLY A 29 13.98 10.07 5.66
N LEU A 30 13.93 10.05 6.99
CA LEU A 30 12.68 9.89 7.74
C LEU A 30 11.68 11.05 7.54
N ARG A 31 12.14 12.30 7.52
CA ARG A 31 11.25 13.45 7.21
C ARG A 31 10.75 13.43 5.77
N VAL A 32 11.60 13.00 4.84
CA VAL A 32 11.22 12.84 3.43
C VAL A 32 10.17 11.74 3.31
N ILE A 33 10.34 10.62 4.03
CA ILE A 33 9.39 9.51 4.09
C ILE A 33 8.02 9.98 4.57
N GLU A 34 7.93 10.84 5.58
CA GLU A 34 6.64 11.41 6.03
C GLU A 34 5.92 12.19 4.92
N HIS A 35 6.67 12.92 4.09
CA HIS A 35 6.08 13.61 2.93
C HIS A 35 5.65 12.62 1.84
N PHE A 36 6.40 11.54 1.61
CA PHE A 36 5.98 10.45 0.71
C PHE A 36 4.72 9.76 1.22
N VAL A 37 4.60 9.53 2.54
CA VAL A 37 3.38 8.98 3.15
C VAL A 37 2.19 9.89 2.90
N ALA A 38 2.32 11.18 3.22
CA ALA A 38 1.22 12.13 3.04
C ALA A 38 0.82 12.28 1.56
N PHE A 39 1.81 12.48 0.68
CA PHE A 39 1.59 12.57 -0.77
C PHE A 39 0.98 11.29 -1.35
N GLY A 40 1.53 10.14 -1.00
CA GLY A 40 1.02 8.83 -1.40
C GLY A 40 -0.41 8.60 -0.94
N ALA A 41 -0.74 8.97 0.30
CA ALA A 41 -2.10 8.86 0.84
C ALA A 41 -3.11 9.67 0.00
N GLY A 42 -2.76 10.89 -0.37
CA GLY A 42 -3.61 11.74 -1.20
C GLY A 42 -3.81 11.18 -2.61
N PHE A 43 -2.72 10.70 -3.24
CA PHE A 43 -2.77 10.06 -4.55
C PHE A 43 -3.62 8.78 -4.50
N MET A 44 -3.38 7.91 -3.52
CA MET A 44 -4.08 6.63 -3.34
C MET A 44 -5.57 6.84 -3.07
N LEU A 45 -5.93 7.81 -2.22
CA LEU A 45 -7.33 8.10 -1.93
C LEU A 45 -8.05 8.62 -3.18
N ALA A 46 -7.39 9.49 -3.96
CA ALA A 46 -7.94 10.00 -5.21
C ALA A 46 -8.16 8.87 -6.23
N VAL A 47 -7.15 8.07 -6.55
CA VAL A 47 -7.30 6.95 -7.51
C VAL A 47 -8.34 5.93 -7.04
N ALA A 48 -8.37 5.61 -5.75
CA ALA A 48 -9.31 4.64 -5.19
C ALA A 48 -10.76 5.10 -5.38
N ILE A 49 -11.05 6.36 -5.08
CA ILE A 49 -12.40 6.91 -5.13
C ILE A 49 -12.84 7.20 -6.56
N THR A 50 -11.99 7.80 -7.39
CA THR A 50 -12.43 8.35 -8.68
C THR A 50 -12.29 7.38 -9.84
N GLU A 51 -11.41 6.37 -9.74
CA GLU A 51 -11.18 5.42 -10.84
C GLU A 51 -11.50 4.00 -10.41
N VAL A 52 -10.92 3.54 -9.30
CA VAL A 52 -10.95 2.12 -8.93
C VAL A 52 -12.33 1.69 -8.46
N LEU A 53 -12.97 2.46 -7.58
CA LEU A 53 -14.33 2.16 -7.12
C LEU A 53 -15.34 2.16 -8.28
N PRO A 54 -15.46 3.21 -9.11
CA PRO A 54 -16.39 3.19 -10.25
C PRO A 54 -16.17 1.99 -11.18
N GLU A 55 -14.91 1.69 -11.50
CA GLU A 55 -14.56 0.56 -12.36
C GLU A 55 -14.88 -0.79 -11.71
N ALA A 56 -14.60 -0.94 -10.41
CA ALA A 56 -14.96 -2.13 -9.66
C ALA A 56 -16.47 -2.38 -9.65
N PHE A 57 -17.28 -1.33 -9.51
CA PHE A 57 -18.74 -1.41 -9.55
C PHE A 57 -19.25 -1.77 -10.94
N SER A 58 -18.64 -1.22 -11.99
CA SER A 58 -18.93 -1.58 -13.38
C SER A 58 -18.66 -3.07 -13.65
N ARG A 59 -17.50 -3.59 -13.22
CA ARG A 59 -17.08 -4.97 -13.52
C ARG A 59 -17.69 -6.04 -12.62
N SER A 60 -17.85 -5.76 -11.32
CA SER A 60 -18.37 -6.73 -10.34
C SER A 60 -19.87 -6.59 -10.07
N GLY A 61 -20.53 -5.58 -10.66
CA GLY A 61 -21.97 -5.37 -10.56
C GLY A 61 -22.45 -5.32 -9.10
N THR A 62 -23.51 -6.07 -8.81
CA THR A 62 -24.13 -6.12 -7.47
C THR A 62 -23.24 -6.71 -6.37
N ALA A 63 -22.21 -7.47 -6.73
CA ALA A 63 -21.26 -8.02 -5.76
C ALA A 63 -20.20 -6.99 -5.32
N ALA A 64 -19.98 -5.92 -6.10
CA ALA A 64 -18.90 -4.97 -5.86
C ALA A 64 -18.91 -4.35 -4.44
N PRO A 65 -20.04 -3.84 -3.90
CA PRO A 65 -20.04 -3.23 -2.57
C PRO A 65 -19.60 -4.21 -1.47
N ALA A 66 -20.07 -5.46 -1.53
CA ALA A 66 -19.74 -6.49 -0.56
C ALA A 66 -18.25 -6.88 -0.65
N LEU A 67 -17.70 -6.94 -1.85
CA LEU A 67 -16.28 -7.24 -2.09
C LEU A 67 -15.37 -6.10 -1.64
N VAL A 68 -15.74 -4.85 -1.90
CA VAL A 68 -15.03 -3.67 -1.39
C VAL A 68 -15.01 -3.69 0.13
N LEU A 69 -16.17 -3.91 0.76
CA LEU A 69 -16.25 -4.03 2.21
C LEU A 69 -15.39 -5.20 2.73
N ALA A 70 -15.45 -6.36 2.09
CA ALA A 70 -14.65 -7.52 2.46
C ALA A 70 -13.15 -7.24 2.39
N GLY A 71 -12.68 -6.55 1.33
CA GLY A 71 -11.29 -6.12 1.20
C GLY A 71 -10.85 -5.19 2.34
N TYR A 72 -11.67 -4.17 2.64
CA TYR A 72 -11.41 -3.24 3.74
C TYR A 72 -11.36 -3.97 5.09
N LEU A 73 -12.36 -4.80 5.38
CA LEU A 73 -12.46 -5.54 6.64
C LEU A 73 -11.37 -6.60 6.79
N ALA A 74 -10.91 -7.23 5.70
CA ALA A 74 -9.82 -8.21 5.76
C ALA A 74 -8.51 -7.58 6.25
N VAL A 75 -8.20 -6.36 5.78
CA VAL A 75 -7.02 -5.63 6.24
C VAL A 75 -7.21 -5.18 7.69
N HIS A 76 -8.38 -4.63 8.02
CA HIS A 76 -8.68 -4.25 9.41
C HIS A 76 -8.51 -5.41 10.39
N LEU A 77 -9.14 -6.54 10.08
CA LEU A 77 -9.12 -7.74 10.91
C LEU A 77 -7.69 -8.25 11.12
N THR A 78 -6.90 -8.33 10.06
CA THR A 78 -5.53 -8.83 10.15
C THR A 78 -4.58 -7.87 10.85
N GLN A 79 -4.74 -6.56 10.67
CA GLN A 79 -3.88 -5.57 11.30
C GLN A 79 -4.27 -5.25 12.76
N HIS A 80 -5.55 -5.35 13.13
CA HIS A 80 -6.03 -4.88 14.44
C HIS A 80 -6.67 -5.96 15.33
N THR A 81 -7.18 -7.07 14.77
CA THR A 81 -7.99 -8.04 15.53
C THR A 81 -7.29 -9.38 15.75
N VAL A 82 -6.66 -9.93 14.71
CA VAL A 82 -5.96 -11.23 14.79
C VAL A 82 -4.70 -11.14 15.65
N THR A 83 -4.23 -9.92 15.91
CA THR A 83 -3.07 -9.71 16.77
C THR A 83 -3.39 -8.66 17.83
N PRO A 84 -3.43 -9.04 19.12
CA PRO A 84 -3.87 -8.13 20.17
C PRO A 84 -2.92 -6.94 20.33
N HIS A 85 -3.50 -5.74 20.34
CA HIS A 85 -2.96 -4.45 20.80
C HIS A 85 -1.89 -3.78 19.93
N PHE A 86 -2.36 -2.98 18.96
CA PHE A 86 -1.67 -1.74 18.58
C PHE A 86 -2.66 -0.58 18.77
N HIS A 87 -2.47 0.19 19.85
CA HIS A 87 -2.99 1.55 19.92
C HIS A 87 -1.85 2.47 19.46
N PHE A 88 -1.99 3.09 18.29
CA PHE A 88 -1.22 4.29 17.98
C PHE A 88 -1.72 5.39 18.92
N GLY A 89 -1.04 5.65 20.03
CA GLY A 89 -1.53 6.67 20.97
C GLY A 89 -0.79 6.82 22.29
N GLU A 90 -0.80 5.83 23.18
CA GLU A 90 -0.59 6.14 24.61
C GLU A 90 0.22 5.16 25.46
N GLU A 91 0.78 4.06 24.94
CA GLU A 91 1.45 3.08 25.81
C GLU A 91 2.94 2.91 25.52
N THR A 92 3.78 3.35 26.45
CA THR A 92 5.25 3.21 26.47
C THR A 92 5.68 1.82 26.92
N HIS A 93 5.23 0.76 26.23
CA HIS A 93 5.76 -0.59 26.45
C HIS A 93 6.89 -0.90 25.45
N PRO A 94 7.91 -1.67 25.85
CA PRO A 94 8.91 -2.16 24.89
C PRO A 94 8.15 -2.90 23.79
N VAL A 95 8.29 -2.45 22.54
CA VAL A 95 7.63 -3.02 21.37
C VAL A 95 7.89 -4.53 21.37
N ALA A 96 6.90 -5.31 21.81
CA ALA A 96 7.07 -6.73 22.00
C ALA A 96 7.34 -7.37 20.63
N ARG A 97 8.21 -8.38 20.58
CA ARG A 97 8.49 -9.17 19.35
C ARG A 97 7.21 -9.70 18.67
N VAL A 98 6.13 -9.86 19.46
CA VAL A 98 4.77 -10.20 19.03
C VAL A 98 4.17 -9.10 18.13
N ALA A 99 4.33 -7.83 18.49
CA ALA A 99 3.83 -6.68 17.74
C ALA A 99 4.50 -6.54 16.36
N GLY A 100 5.80 -6.85 16.24
CA GLY A 100 6.47 -6.89 14.94
C GLY A 100 6.00 -8.04 14.04
N THR A 101 5.60 -9.18 14.63
CA THR A 101 5.08 -10.33 13.88
C THR A 101 3.66 -10.09 13.39
N SER A 102 2.82 -9.45 14.22
CA SER A 102 1.51 -8.92 13.85
C SER A 102 1.58 -8.04 12.60
N ALA A 103 2.41 -6.99 12.69
CA ALA A 103 2.57 -6.02 11.64
C ALA A 103 3.00 -6.71 10.35
N LEU A 104 3.96 -7.66 10.41
CA LEU A 104 4.36 -8.43 9.24
C LEU A 104 3.20 -9.19 8.60
N VAL A 105 2.35 -9.88 9.38
CA VAL A 105 1.23 -10.65 8.81
C VAL A 105 0.21 -9.75 8.12
N GLY A 106 -0.20 -8.67 8.80
CA GLY A 106 -1.08 -7.68 8.18
C GLY A 106 -0.43 -7.04 6.95
N LEU A 107 0.88 -6.78 7.02
CA LEU A 107 1.66 -6.22 5.92
C LEU A 107 1.86 -7.22 4.75
N LEU A 108 1.73 -8.52 4.98
CA LEU A 108 1.74 -9.50 3.88
C LEU A 108 0.41 -9.52 3.14
N LEU A 109 -0.71 -9.45 3.88
CA LEU A 109 -2.04 -9.47 3.27
C LEU A 109 -2.28 -8.25 2.39
N HIS A 110 -2.11 -7.03 2.92
CA HIS A 110 -2.36 -5.82 2.12
C HIS A 110 -1.41 -5.75 0.89
N THR A 111 -0.15 -6.18 1.03
CA THR A 111 0.84 -6.13 -0.04
C THR A 111 0.57 -7.17 -1.12
N PHE A 112 0.01 -8.32 -0.74
CA PHE A 112 -0.55 -9.24 -1.71
C PHE A 112 -1.65 -8.58 -2.55
N PHE A 113 -2.57 -7.85 -1.91
CA PHE A 113 -3.64 -7.15 -2.60
C PHE A 113 -3.18 -5.93 -3.39
N ASP A 114 -2.03 -5.32 -3.08
CA ASP A 114 -1.39 -4.34 -3.97
C ASP A 114 -1.00 -4.99 -5.31
N GLY A 115 -0.47 -6.21 -5.27
CA GLY A 115 -0.22 -7.00 -6.46
C GLY A 115 -1.50 -7.29 -7.25
N VAL A 116 -2.57 -7.68 -6.55
CA VAL A 116 -3.90 -7.88 -7.16
C VAL A 116 -4.40 -6.59 -7.80
N ALA A 117 -4.25 -5.46 -7.13
CA ALA A 117 -4.67 -4.15 -7.62
C ALA A 117 -3.95 -3.79 -8.93
N ILE A 118 -2.62 -3.93 -8.98
CA ILE A 118 -1.82 -3.66 -10.20
C ILE A 118 -2.30 -4.54 -11.34
N ALA A 119 -2.39 -5.86 -11.13
CA ALA A 119 -2.80 -6.79 -12.18
C ALA A 119 -4.24 -6.54 -12.66
N SER A 120 -5.20 -6.45 -11.73
CA SER A 120 -6.61 -6.20 -12.07
C SER A 120 -6.79 -4.86 -12.78
N ALA A 121 -6.07 -3.81 -12.39
CA ALA A 121 -6.12 -2.51 -13.05
C ALA A 121 -5.60 -2.59 -14.51
N PHE A 122 -4.49 -3.29 -14.76
CA PHE A 122 -3.99 -3.52 -16.12
C PHE A 122 -4.91 -4.42 -16.95
N LEU A 123 -5.67 -5.33 -16.33
CA LEU A 123 -6.71 -6.12 -17.01
C LEU A 123 -7.93 -5.28 -17.41
N VAL A 124 -8.15 -4.15 -16.76
CA VAL A 124 -9.16 -3.17 -17.21
C VAL A 124 -8.62 -2.38 -18.39
N ARG A 125 -7.57 -1.60 -18.15
CA ARG A 125 -6.94 -0.76 -19.17
C ARG A 125 -5.55 -0.28 -18.74
N PRO A 126 -4.63 -0.01 -19.68
CA PRO A 126 -3.25 0.37 -19.36
C PRO A 126 -3.12 1.62 -18.48
N GLU A 127 -3.94 2.65 -18.70
CA GLU A 127 -3.86 3.91 -17.96
C GLU A 127 -4.22 3.70 -16.48
N LEU A 128 -5.27 2.91 -16.21
CA LEU A 128 -5.65 2.57 -14.83
C LEU A 128 -4.56 1.73 -14.14
N GLY A 129 -3.96 0.79 -14.88
CA GLY A 129 -2.82 0.03 -14.41
C GLY A 129 -1.63 0.92 -14.00
N MET A 130 -1.32 1.93 -14.81
CA MET A 130 -0.26 2.89 -14.50
C MET A 130 -0.59 3.76 -13.30
N LEU A 131 -1.81 4.28 -13.19
CA LEU A 131 -2.27 5.05 -12.03
C LEU A 131 -2.16 4.23 -10.75
N MET A 132 -2.63 2.97 -10.80
CA MET A 132 -2.56 2.05 -9.67
C MET A 132 -1.12 1.71 -9.28
N PHE A 133 -0.26 1.42 -10.26
CA PHE A 133 1.17 1.20 -10.01
C PHE A 133 1.82 2.39 -9.31
N ILE A 134 1.59 3.63 -9.78
CA ILE A 134 2.16 4.84 -9.18
C ILE A 134 1.66 4.98 -7.73
N ALA A 135 0.35 4.82 -7.51
CA ALA A 135 -0.24 4.89 -6.17
C ALA A 135 0.40 3.91 -5.20
N ILE A 136 0.64 2.67 -5.64
CA ILE A 136 1.27 1.63 -4.83
C ILE A 136 2.75 1.92 -4.60
N PHE A 137 3.47 2.25 -5.66
CA PHE A 137 4.90 2.56 -5.59
C PHE A 137 5.20 3.67 -4.58
N LEU A 138 4.37 4.72 -4.54
CA LEU A 138 4.53 5.86 -3.64
C LEU A 138 4.57 5.49 -2.16
N HIS A 139 3.89 4.41 -1.76
CA HIS A 139 3.85 3.97 -0.36
C HIS A 139 4.68 2.71 -0.06
N LYS A 140 5.29 2.05 -1.08
CA LYS A 140 6.20 0.91 -0.86
C LYS A 140 7.50 1.27 -0.15
N LEU A 141 8.06 2.44 -0.43
CA LEU A 141 9.25 2.92 0.27
C LEU A 141 8.95 3.17 1.76
N PRO A 142 7.92 3.95 2.15
CA PRO A 142 7.48 4.05 3.54
C PRO A 142 7.18 2.70 4.21
N GLU A 143 6.51 1.77 3.52
CA GLU A 143 6.23 0.44 4.05
C GLU A 143 7.50 -0.36 4.39
N GLY A 144 8.50 -0.30 3.50
CA GLY A 144 9.82 -0.88 3.73
C GLY A 144 10.52 -0.30 4.97
N VAL A 145 10.37 1.02 5.18
CA VAL A 145 10.88 1.72 6.37
C VAL A 145 10.18 1.22 7.62
N THR A 146 8.85 1.08 7.58
CA THR A 146 8.03 0.62 8.71
C THR A 146 8.43 -0.78 9.15
N ILE A 147 8.46 -1.76 8.24
CA ILE A 147 8.80 -3.13 8.60
C ILE A 147 10.24 -3.24 9.11
N ALA A 148 11.19 -2.51 8.52
CA ALA A 148 12.57 -2.50 8.98
C ALA A 148 12.70 -1.90 10.38
N SER A 149 12.02 -0.78 10.63
CA SER A 149 12.03 -0.10 11.93
C SER A 149 11.43 -0.98 13.03
N LEU A 150 10.27 -1.60 12.77
CA LEU A 150 9.63 -2.54 13.70
C LEU A 150 10.48 -3.78 13.96
N THR A 151 11.16 -4.29 12.92
CA THR A 151 12.04 -5.45 13.05
C THR A 151 13.22 -5.14 13.97
N LEU A 152 13.91 -4.03 13.74
CA LEU A 152 15.02 -3.58 14.58
C LEU A 152 14.57 -3.25 16.00
N ALA A 153 13.45 -2.54 16.16
CA ALA A 153 12.87 -2.23 17.48
C ALA A 153 12.49 -3.49 18.28
N GLY A 154 12.07 -4.56 17.59
CA GLY A 154 11.82 -5.87 18.20
C GLY A 154 13.08 -6.70 18.50
N GLY A 155 14.28 -6.10 18.42
CA GLY A 155 15.56 -6.73 18.73
C GLY A 155 16.05 -7.72 17.66
N ARG A 156 15.54 -7.65 16.43
CA ARG A 156 16.01 -8.46 15.29
C ARG A 156 17.12 -7.72 14.52
N THR A 157 17.85 -8.43 13.68
CA THR A 157 19.00 -7.87 12.95
C THR A 157 18.59 -7.11 11.68
N GLY A 158 19.48 -6.28 11.15
CA GLY A 158 19.27 -5.59 9.87
C GLY A 158 19.07 -6.56 8.69
N GLY A 159 19.75 -7.70 8.69
CA GLY A 159 19.52 -8.74 7.67
C GLY A 159 18.10 -9.31 7.71
N GLN A 160 17.54 -9.50 8.91
CA GLN A 160 16.13 -9.91 9.06
C GLN A 160 15.16 -8.83 8.58
N ALA A 161 15.48 -7.54 8.81
CA ALA A 161 14.68 -6.42 8.31
C ALA A 161 14.62 -6.39 6.77
N VAL A 162 15.75 -6.57 6.08
CA VAL A 162 15.77 -6.70 4.61
C VAL A 162 15.01 -7.94 4.16
N GLY A 163 15.17 -9.06 4.85
CA GLY A 163 14.46 -10.30 4.54
C GLY A 163 12.94 -10.14 4.60
N PHE A 164 12.41 -9.50 5.64
CA PHE A 164 10.98 -9.22 5.76
C PHE A 164 10.48 -8.22 4.72
N ALA A 165 11.24 -7.16 4.42
CA ALA A 165 10.90 -6.25 3.33
C ALA A 165 10.87 -6.96 1.96
N GLY A 166 11.81 -7.90 1.73
CA GLY A 166 11.80 -8.75 0.55
C GLY A 166 10.58 -9.68 0.51
N LEU A 167 10.14 -10.20 1.64
CA LEU A 167 8.93 -11.02 1.74
C LEU A 167 7.66 -10.23 1.37
N LEU A 168 7.57 -8.94 1.75
CA LEU A 168 6.51 -8.04 1.26
C LEU A 168 6.58 -7.92 -0.27
N GLY A 169 7.77 -7.69 -0.83
CA GLY A 169 7.96 -7.67 -2.29
C GLY A 169 7.48 -8.96 -2.98
N VAL A 170 7.80 -10.13 -2.41
CA VAL A 170 7.30 -11.43 -2.90
C VAL A 170 5.78 -11.52 -2.84
N ALA A 171 5.14 -11.02 -1.78
CA ALA A 171 3.68 -10.99 -1.68
C ALA A 171 3.06 -10.15 -2.80
N THR A 172 3.65 -8.99 -3.16
CA THR A 172 3.20 -8.16 -4.29
C THR A 172 3.25 -8.94 -5.60
N VAL A 173 4.38 -9.60 -5.88
CA VAL A 173 4.57 -10.40 -7.10
C VAL A 173 3.60 -11.58 -7.13
N ALA A 174 3.39 -12.24 -6.00
CA ALA A 174 2.42 -13.33 -5.88
C ALA A 174 0.99 -12.85 -6.17
N GLY A 175 0.61 -11.65 -5.71
CA GLY A 175 -0.67 -11.01 -6.03
C GLY A 175 -0.87 -10.84 -7.54
N VAL A 176 0.13 -10.31 -8.25
CA VAL A 176 0.06 -10.18 -9.71
C VAL A 176 -0.09 -11.54 -10.39
N VAL A 177 0.78 -12.50 -10.04
CA VAL A 177 0.80 -13.82 -10.68
C VAL A 177 -0.49 -14.59 -10.45
N LEU A 178 -1.06 -14.52 -9.24
CA LEU A 178 -2.28 -15.25 -8.89
C LEU A 178 -3.54 -14.60 -9.49
N THR A 179 -3.53 -13.29 -9.72
CA THR A 179 -4.70 -12.59 -10.29
C THR A 179 -5.08 -13.16 -11.66
N ASP A 180 -4.11 -13.40 -12.54
CA ASP A 180 -4.38 -13.96 -13.88
C ASP A 180 -4.72 -15.46 -13.87
N ARG A 181 -4.46 -16.16 -12.75
CA ARG A 181 -4.65 -17.62 -12.62
C ARG A 181 -5.96 -17.98 -11.92
N VAL A 182 -6.51 -17.07 -11.14
CA VAL A 182 -7.72 -17.29 -10.35
C VAL A 182 -8.85 -16.52 -11.00
N ALA A 183 -9.80 -17.22 -11.64
CA ALA A 183 -10.92 -16.61 -12.36
C ALA A 183 -11.71 -15.59 -11.50
N PHE A 184 -11.85 -15.87 -10.20
CA PHE A 184 -12.45 -14.94 -9.27
C PHE A 184 -11.68 -13.61 -9.18
N LEU A 185 -10.34 -13.63 -9.13
CA LEU A 185 -9.53 -12.40 -9.06
C LEU A 185 -9.50 -11.64 -10.39
N VAL A 186 -9.59 -12.33 -11.53
CA VAL A 186 -9.73 -11.69 -12.85
C VAL A 186 -10.98 -10.79 -12.90
N THR A 187 -12.09 -11.26 -12.33
CA THR A 187 -13.37 -10.53 -12.35
C THR A 187 -13.53 -9.57 -11.17
N HIS A 188 -13.16 -10.03 -9.97
CA HIS A 188 -13.49 -9.38 -8.69
C HIS A 188 -12.27 -8.84 -7.93
N GLY A 189 -11.05 -9.09 -8.43
CA GLY A 189 -9.82 -8.65 -7.79
C GLY A 189 -9.77 -7.14 -7.60
N LEU A 190 -10.25 -6.37 -8.59
CA LEU A 190 -10.29 -4.91 -8.50
C LEU A 190 -11.19 -4.41 -7.36
N ALA A 191 -12.33 -5.08 -7.11
CA ALA A 191 -13.25 -4.69 -6.05
C ALA A 191 -12.67 -4.96 -4.66
N LEU A 192 -12.05 -6.12 -4.45
CA LEU A 192 -11.31 -6.41 -3.22
C LEU A 192 -10.17 -5.41 -3.01
N ALA A 193 -9.38 -5.20 -4.06
CA ALA A 193 -8.26 -4.25 -4.05
C ALA A 193 -8.71 -2.81 -3.77
N ALA A 194 -9.88 -2.37 -4.24
CA ALA A 194 -10.42 -1.05 -3.93
C ALA A 194 -10.64 -0.87 -2.42
N GLY A 195 -11.23 -1.87 -1.76
CA GLY A 195 -11.43 -1.87 -0.31
C GLY A 195 -10.12 -1.84 0.47
N VAL A 196 -9.16 -2.65 0.05
CA VAL A 196 -7.80 -2.67 0.62
C VAL A 196 -7.12 -1.31 0.44
N THR A 197 -7.15 -0.74 -0.77
CA THR A 197 -6.52 0.54 -1.10
C THR A 197 -7.13 1.68 -0.28
N LEU A 198 -8.46 1.68 -0.10
CA LEU A 198 -9.15 2.63 0.77
C LEU A 198 -8.71 2.50 2.22
N TYR A 199 -8.61 1.27 2.73
CA TYR A 199 -8.12 1.03 4.08
C TYR A 199 -6.70 1.56 4.25
N VAL A 200 -5.79 1.22 3.33
CA VAL A 200 -4.40 1.66 3.40
C VAL A 200 -4.32 3.19 3.33
N ALA A 201 -5.02 3.83 2.38
CA ALA A 201 -4.99 5.28 2.25
C ALA A 201 -5.57 5.98 3.49
N ALA A 202 -6.79 5.64 3.89
CA ALA A 202 -7.55 6.37 4.90
C ALA A 202 -7.21 5.98 6.34
N SER A 203 -6.89 4.70 6.58
CA SER A 203 -6.74 4.16 7.94
C SER A 203 -5.28 3.86 8.31
N ASN A 204 -4.40 3.64 7.33
CA ASN A 204 -2.97 3.46 7.60
C ASN A 204 -2.18 4.75 7.34
N LEU A 205 -2.31 5.37 6.17
CA LEU A 205 -1.41 6.47 5.79
C LEU A 205 -1.87 7.84 6.28
N VAL A 206 -3.17 8.16 6.19
CA VAL A 206 -3.70 9.46 6.65
C VAL A 206 -3.41 9.73 8.13
N PRO A 207 -3.62 8.77 9.06
CA PRO A 207 -3.37 9.01 10.48
C PRO A 207 -1.90 9.32 10.83
N GLU A 208 -0.93 8.83 10.04
CA GLU A 208 0.52 8.99 10.30
C GLU A 208 1.02 10.45 10.27
N PHE A 209 0.27 11.34 9.62
CA PHE A 209 0.57 12.77 9.61
C PHE A 209 -0.52 13.63 10.24
N GLN A 210 -1.66 13.04 10.60
CA GLN A 210 -2.68 13.74 11.38
C GLN A 210 -2.14 14.03 12.78
N GLY A 211 -2.34 15.26 13.26
CA GLY A 211 -1.83 15.72 14.56
C GLY A 211 -0.38 16.22 14.55
N LYS A 212 0.38 16.06 13.46
CA LYS A 212 1.68 16.72 13.31
C LYS A 212 1.50 18.22 13.04
N ARG A 213 2.36 19.05 13.65
CA ARG A 213 2.29 20.52 13.53
C ARG A 213 2.80 21.00 12.16
N GLY A 214 2.16 22.05 11.64
CA GLY A 214 2.55 22.72 10.40
C GLY A 214 1.77 22.25 9.16
N TRP A 215 1.94 22.98 8.06
CA TRP A 215 1.16 22.79 6.84
C TRP A 215 1.84 21.91 5.79
N GLY A 216 3.11 21.54 5.97
CA GLY A 216 3.89 20.81 4.97
C GLY A 216 3.29 19.45 4.59
N LEU A 217 2.92 18.62 5.57
CA LEU A 217 2.35 17.29 5.31
C LEU A 217 0.91 17.37 4.76
N PRO A 218 -0.01 18.19 5.30
CA PRO A 218 -1.32 18.41 4.66
C PRO A 218 -1.20 18.91 3.22
N LEU A 219 -0.30 19.85 2.93
CA LEU A 219 -0.06 20.32 1.56
C LEU A 219 0.46 19.20 0.67
N ALA A 220 1.35 18.34 1.15
CA ALA A 220 1.81 17.17 0.42
C ALA A 220 0.65 16.21 0.09
N PHE A 221 -0.27 15.99 1.04
CA PHE A 221 -1.47 15.18 0.82
C PHE A 221 -2.36 15.75 -0.29
N PHE A 222 -2.73 17.03 -0.21
CA PHE A 222 -3.52 17.67 -1.27
C PHE A 222 -2.78 17.74 -2.60
N ALA A 223 -1.45 17.94 -2.58
CA ALA A 223 -0.62 17.88 -3.77
C ALA A 223 -0.63 16.47 -4.39
N GLY A 224 -0.61 15.41 -3.58
CA GLY A 224 -0.75 14.02 -4.04
C GLY A 224 -2.03 13.79 -4.81
N ALA A 225 -3.17 14.24 -4.25
CA ALA A 225 -4.46 14.18 -4.93
C ALA A 225 -4.49 15.04 -6.22
N GLY A 226 -3.89 16.24 -6.19
CA GLY A 226 -3.79 17.10 -7.38
C GLY A 226 -2.92 16.49 -8.48
N VAL A 227 -1.76 15.92 -8.12
CA VAL A 227 -0.85 15.26 -9.05
C VAL A 227 -1.47 14.00 -9.63
N PHE A 228 -2.31 13.28 -8.88
CA PHE A 228 -3.12 12.20 -9.44
C PHE A 228 -3.94 12.67 -10.66
N TYR A 229 -4.68 13.77 -10.54
CA TYR A 229 -5.47 14.28 -11.66
C TYR A 229 -4.60 14.73 -12.84
N LEU A 230 -3.46 15.38 -12.56
CA LEU A 230 -2.51 15.75 -13.61
C LEU A 230 -1.98 14.51 -14.34
N THR A 231 -1.63 13.46 -13.57
CA THR A 231 -1.13 12.19 -14.10
C THR A 231 -2.18 11.52 -14.97
N LYS A 232 -3.44 11.49 -14.51
CA LYS A 232 -4.58 10.99 -15.26
C LYS A 232 -4.74 11.72 -16.60
N VAL A 233 -4.77 13.05 -16.60
CA VAL A 233 -4.91 13.85 -17.83
C VAL A 233 -3.76 13.60 -18.82
N VAL A 234 -2.55 13.42 -18.33
CA VAL A 234 -1.39 13.11 -19.18
C VAL A 234 -1.52 11.71 -19.79
N LEU A 235 -1.87 10.70 -18.97
CA LEU A 235 -2.04 9.32 -19.45
C LEU A 235 -3.19 9.19 -20.45
N ASP A 236 -4.35 9.82 -20.17
CA ASP A 236 -5.52 9.81 -21.05
C ASP A 236 -5.25 10.49 -22.42
N ARG A 237 -4.16 11.26 -22.56
CA ARG A 237 -3.74 11.88 -23.83
C ARG A 237 -2.61 11.13 -24.56
N ALA A 238 -1.89 10.27 -23.85
CA ALA A 238 -0.66 9.64 -24.34
C ALA A 238 -0.86 8.18 -24.79
N LEU A 239 -1.96 7.55 -24.36
CA LEU A 239 -2.35 6.17 -24.65
C LEU A 239 -3.68 6.17 -25.41
#